data_AF-A0A7R9L0I5-F1
#
_entry.id   AF-A0A7R9L0I5-F1
#
_cell.length_a   1.000
_cell.length_b   1.000
_cell.length_c   1.000
_cell.angle_alpha   90.00
_cell.angle_beta   90.00
_cell.angle_gamma   90.00
#
_symmetry.space_group_name_H-M   'P 1'
#
loop_
_entity.id
_entity.type
_entity.pdbx_description
1 polymer ?
#
loop_
_entity_poly.entity_id
_entity_poly.type
_entity_poly.pdbx_seq_one_letter_code
_entity_poly.pdbx_strand_id
1 'polypeptide(L)'
;MSSPNWSQNYSNNMSSGYVSTEMMAPFQAMDTIGGNAVLPTSQIEMTLSCRNLINKDILSKSDPFCLVQMKDSWSEKFNEIGRTETITDNLNPEWVKKFVISYN
;
A
#
# COMPACT_ATOMS: atom_id res chain seq x y z
N MET A 1 -5.18 -42.09 43.00
CA MET A 1 -4.08 -41.26 42.50
C MET A 1 -4.54 -40.65 41.20
N SER A 2 -5.06 -39.43 41.26
CA SER A 2 -5.71 -38.74 40.13
C SER A 2 -4.67 -38.07 39.24
N SER A 3 -4.73 -38.38 37.95
CA SER A 3 -3.86 -37.84 36.90
C SER A 3 -3.93 -36.30 36.83
N PRO A 4 -2.81 -35.60 36.58
CA PRO A 4 -2.83 -34.14 36.38
C PRO A 4 -3.62 -33.77 35.12
N ASN A 5 -4.57 -32.86 35.27
CA ASN A 5 -5.40 -32.35 34.19
C ASN A 5 -4.61 -31.30 33.39
N TRP A 6 -4.23 -31.63 32.15
CA TRP A 6 -3.41 -30.78 31.26
C TRP A 6 -4.22 -29.77 30.45
N SER A 7 -5.52 -29.61 30.73
CA SER A 7 -6.41 -28.72 29.97
C SER A 7 -6.42 -27.24 30.41
N GLN A 8 -5.70 -26.86 31.49
CA GLN A 8 -5.77 -25.49 32.02
C GLN A 8 -4.57 -24.59 31.72
N ASN A 9 -3.51 -25.07 31.08
CA ASN A 9 -2.28 -24.28 30.86
C ASN A 9 -2.08 -23.73 29.44
N TYR A 10 -3.12 -23.75 28.61
CA TYR A 10 -3.07 -23.17 27.26
C TYR A 10 -3.49 -21.70 27.16
N SER A 11 -3.65 -21.00 28.29
CA SER A 11 -4.06 -19.58 28.27
C SER A 11 -2.92 -18.56 28.26
N ASN A 12 -1.65 -18.94 28.49
CA ASN A 12 -0.59 -17.95 28.76
C ASN A 12 0.71 -18.15 27.98
N ASN A 13 0.68 -18.68 26.75
CA ASN A 13 1.88 -18.76 25.91
C ASN A 13 1.60 -18.60 24.41
N MET A 14 0.88 -17.55 24.03
CA MET A 14 1.08 -16.92 22.73
C MET A 14 1.90 -15.65 22.92
N SER A 15 3.19 -15.84 23.19
CA SER A 15 4.20 -14.87 22.82
C SER A 15 4.30 -14.85 21.29
N SER A 16 3.33 -14.22 20.63
CA SER A 16 3.45 -13.76 19.25
C SER A 16 3.46 -12.25 19.35
N GLY A 17 4.60 -11.63 19.00
CA GLY A 17 4.90 -10.23 19.32
C GLY A 17 3.74 -9.30 19.01
N TYR A 18 3.12 -8.75 20.06
CA TYR A 18 2.14 -7.70 19.92
C TYR A 18 2.88 -6.47 19.39
N VAL A 19 2.75 -6.24 18.08
CA VAL A 19 3.13 -4.97 17.46
C VAL A 19 2.30 -3.90 18.15
N SER A 20 2.93 -2.96 18.84
CA SER A 20 2.22 -1.91 19.59
C SER A 20 1.38 -1.05 18.65
N THR A 21 0.32 -0.40 19.14
CA THR A 21 -0.50 0.51 18.33
C THR A 21 0.33 1.63 17.69
N GLU A 22 1.41 2.06 18.33
CA GLU A 22 2.38 3.01 17.78
C GLU A 22 3.19 2.42 16.63
N MET A 23 3.61 1.15 16.77
CA MET A 23 4.24 0.40 15.69
C MET A 23 3.23 0.09 14.56
N MET A 24 1.92 0.17 14.83
CA MET A 24 0.85 0.05 13.84
C MET A 24 0.43 1.35 13.15
N ALA A 25 0.94 2.50 13.61
CA ALA A 25 0.57 3.81 13.07
C ALA A 25 0.77 3.98 11.55
N PRO A 26 1.82 3.44 10.89
CA PRO A 26 1.95 3.57 9.43
C PRO A 26 0.99 2.66 8.66
N PHE A 27 0.47 1.60 9.28
CA PHE A 27 -0.50 0.69 8.66
C PHE A 27 -1.90 1.23 8.92
N GLN A 28 -2.42 2.06 8.00
CA GLN A 28 -3.85 2.38 8.03
C GLN A 28 -4.63 1.06 7.94
N ALA A 29 -5.48 0.78 8.93
CA ALA A 29 -6.34 -0.39 8.93
C ALA A 29 -7.25 -0.33 7.69
N MET A 30 -6.93 -1.10 6.65
CA MET A 30 -7.78 -1.22 5.48
C MET A 30 -8.99 -2.09 5.83
N ASP A 31 -10.17 -1.50 5.63
CA ASP A 31 -11.54 -2.01 5.68
C ASP A 31 -11.85 -3.14 6.70
N THR A 32 -12.52 -2.77 7.79
CA THR A 32 -12.98 -3.72 8.81
C THR A 32 -14.28 -4.39 8.37
N ILE A 33 -14.21 -5.49 7.61
CA ILE A 33 -15.38 -6.33 7.35
C ILE A 33 -15.45 -7.42 8.43
N GLY A 34 -16.38 -7.27 9.38
CA GLY A 34 -16.74 -8.34 10.33
C GLY A 34 -15.87 -8.48 11.59
N GLY A 35 -15.06 -7.46 11.94
CA GLY A 35 -14.36 -7.41 13.24
C GLY A 35 -13.00 -8.12 13.30
N ASN A 36 -12.51 -8.69 12.19
CA ASN A 36 -11.15 -9.21 12.08
C ASN A 36 -10.31 -8.25 11.21
N ALA A 37 -9.41 -7.49 11.83
CA ALA A 37 -8.48 -6.64 11.10
C ALA A 37 -7.41 -7.52 10.43
N VAL A 38 -7.39 -7.55 9.09
CA VAL A 38 -6.25 -8.10 8.34
C VAL A 38 -5.22 -6.99 8.26
N LEU A 39 -4.24 -7.05 9.15
CA LEU A 39 -3.10 -6.15 9.11
C LEU A 39 -2.24 -6.51 7.91
N PRO A 40 -1.70 -5.52 7.20
CA PRO A 40 -0.85 -5.82 6.09
C PRO A 40 0.49 -6.42 6.53
N THR A 41 0.98 -7.40 5.77
CA THR A 41 2.25 -8.07 6.06
C THR A 41 3.43 -7.10 5.86
N SER A 42 3.33 -6.22 4.87
CA SER A 42 4.30 -5.15 4.62
C SER A 42 3.67 -3.96 3.88
N GLN A 43 4.41 -2.86 3.80
CA GLN A 43 4.05 -1.69 2.99
C GLN A 43 5.15 -1.39 1.99
N ILE A 44 4.74 -0.96 0.80
CA ILE A 44 5.60 -0.55 -0.30
C ILE A 44 5.41 0.94 -0.50
N GLU A 45 6.49 1.71 -0.46
CA GLU A 45 6.53 3.08 -0.91
C GLU A 45 7.00 3.11 -2.39
N MET A 46 6.18 3.67 -3.27
CA MET A 46 6.45 3.77 -4.70
C MET A 46 6.63 5.24 -5.11
N THR A 47 7.78 5.53 -5.70
CA THR A 47 8.11 6.79 -6.36
C THR A 47 8.16 6.60 -7.87
N LEU A 48 7.69 7.58 -8.63
CA LEU A 48 7.60 7.48 -10.09
C LEU A 48 8.47 8.54 -10.77
N SER A 49 9.11 8.15 -11.87
CA SER A 49 9.75 9.08 -12.80
C SER A 49 9.69 8.52 -14.22
N CYS A 50 9.84 9.40 -15.20
CA CYS A 50 10.00 9.02 -16.61
C CYS A 50 11.20 9.74 -17.20
N ARG A 51 11.68 9.24 -18.34
CA ARG A 51 12.76 9.84 -19.12
C ARG A 51 12.39 9.80 -20.59
N ASN A 52 12.74 10.86 -21.31
CA ASN A 52 12.57 11.00 -22.76
C ASN A 52 11.14 10.72 -23.24
N LEU A 53 10.14 11.28 -22.55
CA LEU A 53 8.76 11.21 -23.00
C LEU A 53 8.61 11.87 -24.37
N ILE A 54 7.69 11.32 -25.18
CA ILE A 54 7.34 11.90 -26.48
C ILE A 54 6.72 13.28 -26.24
N ASN A 55 7.28 14.31 -26.89
CA ASN A 55 6.65 15.61 -26.91
C ASN A 55 5.43 15.59 -27.84
N LYS A 56 4.26 15.96 -27.31
CA LYS A 56 3.01 16.06 -28.06
C LYS A 56 2.59 17.51 -28.34
N ASP A 57 3.37 18.48 -27.88
CA ASP A 57 3.05 19.89 -27.99
C ASP A 57 3.75 20.53 -29.20
N ILE A 58 3.14 21.55 -29.79
CA ILE A 58 3.63 22.20 -31.03
C ILE A 58 4.65 23.31 -30.70
N LEU A 59 4.42 24.06 -29.62
CA LEU A 59 5.21 25.26 -29.26
C LEU A 59 5.83 25.19 -27.85
N SER A 60 5.70 24.06 -27.17
CA SER A 60 6.24 23.77 -25.83
C SER A 60 6.66 22.30 -25.76
N LYS A 61 7.11 21.83 -24.60
CA LYS A 61 7.08 20.42 -24.23
C LYS A 61 5.77 20.11 -23.51
N SER A 62 5.37 18.85 -23.55
CA SER A 62 4.21 18.37 -22.83
C SER A 62 4.32 18.47 -21.30
N ASP A 63 3.15 18.48 -20.67
CA ASP A 63 2.94 18.55 -19.22
C ASP A 63 2.51 17.19 -18.65
N PRO A 64 3.43 16.24 -18.34
CA PRO A 64 3.05 14.90 -17.95
C PRO A 64 2.55 14.77 -16.49
N PHE A 65 1.62 13.83 -16.30
CA PHE A 65 1.20 13.29 -15.00
C PHE A 65 1.00 11.77 -15.12
N CYS A 66 0.96 11.05 -14.00
CA CYS A 66 0.72 9.61 -13.94
C CYS A 66 -0.55 9.28 -13.15
N LEU A 67 -1.35 8.35 -13.67
CA LEU A 67 -2.49 7.71 -13.00
C LEU A 67 -2.09 6.28 -12.63
N VAL A 68 -2.13 5.96 -11.33
CA VAL A 68 -1.82 4.62 -10.83
C VAL A 68 -3.13 3.89 -10.55
N GLN A 69 -3.27 2.68 -11.10
CA GLN A 69 -4.43 1.82 -10.87
C GLN A 69 -3.97 0.43 -10.44
N MET A 70 -4.73 -0.20 -9.54
CA MET A 70 -4.55 -1.58 -9.12
C MET A 70 -5.59 -2.47 -9.79
N LYS A 71 -5.13 -3.54 -10.44
CA LYS A 71 -6.04 -4.56 -10.96
C LYS A 71 -6.49 -5.48 -9.83
N ASP A 72 -7.78 -5.74 -9.77
CA ASP A 72 -8.34 -6.76 -8.88
C ASP A 72 -7.83 -8.16 -9.27
N SER A 73 -7.61 -9.03 -8.28
CA SER A 73 -7.12 -10.40 -8.51
C SER A 73 -8.21 -11.31 -9.08
N TRP A 74 -9.47 -11.06 -8.75
CA TRP A 74 -10.61 -11.91 -9.14
C TRP A 74 -11.50 -11.28 -10.20
N SER A 75 -11.20 -10.06 -10.63
CA SER A 75 -11.95 -9.37 -11.68
C SER A 75 -11.03 -8.60 -12.64
N GLU A 76 -11.51 -8.28 -13.83
CA GLU A 76 -10.77 -7.42 -14.78
C GLU A 76 -10.88 -5.93 -14.46
N LYS A 77 -11.37 -5.58 -13.26
CA LYS A 77 -11.57 -4.21 -12.85
C LYS A 77 -10.25 -3.59 -12.39
N PHE A 78 -10.08 -2.33 -12.74
CA PHE A 78 -8.97 -1.49 -12.29
C PHE A 78 -9.52 -0.44 -11.32
N ASN A 79 -8.94 -0.37 -10.13
CA ASN A 79 -9.26 0.62 -9.11
C ASN A 79 -8.18 1.70 -9.11
N GLU A 80 -8.57 2.97 -9.20
CA GLU A 80 -7.63 4.09 -9.12
C GLU A 80 -7.03 4.19 -7.71
N ILE A 81 -5.70 4.07 -7.61
CA ILE A 81 -4.95 4.32 -6.37
C ILE A 81 -4.72 5.82 -6.20
N GLY A 82 -4.46 6.52 -7.31
CA GLY A 82 -4.39 7.98 -7.34
C GLY A 82 -3.57 8.50 -8.50
N ARG A 83 -3.40 9.83 -8.53
CA ARG A 83 -2.66 10.56 -9.56
C ARG A 83 -1.51 11.37 -8.99
N THR A 84 -0.44 11.53 -9.74
CA THR A 84 0.63 12.49 -9.43
C THR A 84 0.20 13.92 -9.75
N GLU A 85 0.99 14.87 -9.31
CA GLU A 85 0.97 16.22 -9.85
C GLU A 85 1.33 16.23 -11.34
N THR A 86 0.88 17.26 -12.04
CA THR A 86 1.30 17.56 -13.41
C THR A 86 2.56 18.42 -13.36
N ILE A 87 3.59 18.05 -14.11
CA ILE A 87 4.83 18.83 -14.22
C ILE A 87 4.82 19.55 -15.57
N THR A 88 4.93 20.87 -15.57
CA THR A 88 4.88 21.68 -16.80
C THR A 88 6.18 21.62 -17.60
N ASP A 89 6.07 21.60 -18.94
CA ASP A 89 7.17 21.71 -19.91
C ASP A 89 8.33 20.73 -19.63
N ASN A 90 8.02 19.46 -19.33
CA ASN A 90 9.04 18.51 -18.89
C ASN A 90 8.84 17.10 -19.46
N LEU A 91 9.78 16.63 -20.28
CA LEU A 91 9.77 15.26 -20.84
C LEU A 91 10.52 14.24 -19.97
N ASN A 92 11.09 14.68 -18.85
CA ASN A 92 11.80 13.85 -17.88
C ASN A 92 11.25 14.09 -16.46
N PRO A 93 9.93 13.88 -16.25
CA PRO A 93 9.32 14.17 -14.97
C PRO A 93 9.86 13.26 -13.87
N GLU A 94 10.08 13.85 -12.70
CA GLU A 94 10.28 13.16 -11.43
C GLU A 94 9.24 13.71 -10.47
N TRP A 95 8.24 12.90 -10.16
CA TRP A 95 7.13 13.32 -9.31
C TRP A 95 7.51 13.15 -7.84
N VAL A 96 7.18 14.14 -7.03
CA VAL A 96 7.42 14.14 -5.58
C VAL A 96 6.40 13.27 -4.86
N LYS A 97 5.19 13.15 -5.40
CA LYS A 97 4.14 12.33 -4.80
C LYS A 97 4.56 10.86 -4.74
N LYS A 98 4.41 10.30 -3.54
CA LYS A 98 4.66 8.89 -3.24
C LYS A 98 3.34 8.14 -3.08
N PHE A 99 3.31 6.89 -3.52
CA PHE A 99 2.18 5.99 -3.31
C PHE A 99 2.57 4.93 -2.28
N VAL A 100 1.83 4.84 -1.18
CA VAL A 100 2.01 3.80 -0.17
C VAL A 100 0.97 2.73 -0.40
N ILE A 101 1.41 1.49 -0.63
CA ILE A 101 0.55 0.35 -0.94
C ILE A 101 0.80 -0.75 0.08
N SER A 102 -0.27 -1.28 0.64
CA SER A 102 -0.24 -2.44 1.53
C SER A 102 -0.04 -3.75 0.73
N TYR A 103 0.86 -4.62 1.19
CA TYR A 103 1.15 -5.93 0.59
C TYR A 103 0.95 -7.05 1.62
N ASN A 104 0.18 -8.08 1.24
CA ASN A 104 -0.24 -9.18 2.11
C ASN A 104 0.17 -10.53 1.56
#